data_AF-A0A6C0BX55-F1
#
_entry.id   AF-A0A6C0BX55-F1
#
_cell.length_a   1.000
_cell.length_b   1.000
_cell.length_c   1.000
_cell.angle_alpha   90.00
_cell.angle_beta   90.00
_cell.angle_gamma   90.00
#
_symmetry.space_group_name_H-M   'P 1'
#
loop_
_entity.id
_entity.type
_entity.pdbx_description
1 polymer ?
#
loop_
_entity_poly.entity_id
_entity_poly.type
_entity_poly.pdbx_seq_one_letter_code
_entity_poly.pdbx_strand_id
1 'polypeptide(L)'
;MDPRVSDIAFENNNLTFNVSNINVSLANSLRRIMLSDIPNVVFQTAPHDKDNSIISVNTSRLNNEIIKQRLACIPIHITDIGFPIEDYIVECDKKNESETTQYVTTEDFVVRNIKNDTVLSTAETRKMFPPDPITGDFIDFVRIRPKLSKTLAGEHLKMSCTLSIGNVKDNGSYNVVSTCSYRSTIDVVRRADIWSGKAKEYKKSGKSAPEIEDIKNDWLILEGKRITLPNSFTFIIESVGVFAPMKIVEMACNVMINKVEKFAEDIQTKENMIVPSKTTMENSYDIILEGEDYTLGCALEYLLYASYYDTPTDSNKILTFCGFTKPHPHIDVSTIRIAFKHNTDKGEILNYLGNVTTKALEIFNSLKKDFTTVA
;
A
#
# COMPACT_ATOMS: atom_id res chain seq x y z
N MET A 1 -10.53 3.30 -21.34
CA MET A 1 -10.14 4.37 -20.39
C MET A 1 -8.68 4.67 -20.64
N ASP A 2 -8.29 5.94 -20.56
CA ASP A 2 -6.92 6.42 -20.81
C ASP A 2 -6.52 7.29 -19.61
N PRO A 3 -6.01 6.68 -18.52
CA PRO A 3 -5.70 7.41 -17.29
C PRO A 3 -4.55 8.37 -17.53
N ARG A 4 -4.64 9.58 -16.95
CA ARG A 4 -3.60 10.61 -17.11
C ARG A 4 -3.16 11.15 -15.76
N VAL A 5 -1.86 11.12 -15.53
CA VAL A 5 -1.22 11.70 -14.36
C VAL A 5 -0.88 13.18 -14.64
N SER A 6 -1.17 14.05 -13.67
CA SER A 6 -0.80 15.47 -13.73
C SER A 6 -0.46 16.00 -12.34
N ASP A 7 0.07 17.23 -12.30
CA ASP A 7 0.29 17.99 -11.06
C ASP A 7 1.14 17.23 -10.02
N ILE A 8 2.16 16.52 -10.49
CA ILE A 8 3.12 15.83 -9.62
C ILE A 8 3.92 16.89 -8.85
N ALA A 9 3.76 16.91 -7.53
CA ALA A 9 4.45 17.85 -6.65
C ALA A 9 4.98 17.16 -5.39
N PHE A 10 6.12 17.63 -4.91
CA PHE A 10 6.73 17.20 -3.66
C PHE A 10 6.71 18.36 -2.66
N GLU A 11 5.98 18.19 -1.56
CA GLU A 11 5.87 19.19 -0.50
C GLU A 11 5.95 18.51 0.86
N ASN A 12 6.84 18.98 1.75
CA ASN A 12 6.96 18.48 3.12
C ASN A 12 7.04 16.93 3.21
N ASN A 13 7.96 16.31 2.45
CA ASN A 13 8.11 14.85 2.32
C ASN A 13 6.90 14.08 1.75
N ASN A 14 5.85 14.77 1.33
CA ASN A 14 4.69 14.18 0.68
C ASN A 14 4.80 14.32 -0.85
N LEU A 15 4.50 13.24 -1.54
CA LEU A 15 4.20 13.25 -2.97
C LEU A 15 2.70 13.47 -3.14
N THR A 16 2.33 14.44 -3.97
CA THR A 16 0.96 14.66 -4.42
C THR A 16 0.88 14.61 -5.93
N PHE A 17 -0.22 14.06 -6.47
CA PHE A 17 -0.48 14.05 -7.91
C PHE A 17 -1.98 13.85 -8.17
N ASN A 18 -2.42 14.23 -9.36
CA ASN A 18 -3.76 13.97 -9.87
C ASN A 18 -3.73 12.78 -10.84
N VAL A 19 -4.76 11.94 -10.79
CA VAL A 19 -5.04 10.92 -11.82
C VAL A 19 -6.46 11.14 -12.33
N SER A 20 -6.57 11.48 -13.60
CA SER A 20 -7.85 11.67 -14.28
C SER A 20 -8.19 10.49 -15.20
N ASN A 21 -9.44 10.41 -15.66
CA ASN A 21 -9.98 9.36 -16.51
C ASN A 21 -9.85 7.94 -15.92
N ILE A 22 -9.94 7.84 -14.59
CA ILE A 22 -9.85 6.58 -13.86
C ILE A 22 -11.06 6.42 -12.94
N ASN A 23 -11.56 5.19 -12.81
CA ASN A 23 -12.64 4.88 -11.88
C ASN A 23 -12.12 4.66 -10.46
N VAL A 24 -13.00 4.87 -9.48
CA VAL A 24 -12.70 4.67 -8.05
C VAL A 24 -12.18 3.27 -7.73
N SER A 25 -12.68 2.23 -8.40
CA SER A 25 -12.22 0.85 -8.18
C SER A 25 -10.74 0.69 -8.53
N LEU A 26 -10.29 1.27 -9.66
CA LEU A 26 -8.89 1.21 -10.09
C LEU A 26 -7.99 2.10 -9.21
N ALA A 27 -8.43 3.33 -8.92
CA ALA A 27 -7.69 4.25 -8.04
C ALA A 27 -7.54 3.69 -6.61
N ASN A 28 -8.60 3.13 -6.04
CA ASN A 28 -8.56 2.51 -4.71
C ASN A 28 -7.71 1.25 -4.70
N SER A 29 -7.68 0.49 -5.80
CA SER A 29 -6.81 -0.69 -5.89
C SER A 29 -5.34 -0.31 -5.79
N LEU A 30 -4.92 0.77 -6.49
CA LEU A 30 -3.57 1.31 -6.36
C LEU A 30 -3.27 1.75 -4.92
N ARG A 31 -4.20 2.47 -4.27
CA ARG A 31 -4.07 2.87 -2.85
C ARG A 31 -3.92 1.67 -1.92
N ARG A 32 -4.75 0.63 -2.09
CA ARG A 32 -4.70 -0.59 -1.27
C ARG A 32 -3.36 -1.28 -1.41
N ILE A 33 -2.84 -1.41 -2.63
CA ILE A 33 -1.53 -2.02 -2.86
C ILE A 33 -0.41 -1.22 -2.19
N MET A 34 -0.41 0.11 -2.35
CA MET A 34 0.58 0.98 -1.69
C MET A 34 0.58 0.83 -0.17
N LEU A 35 -0.60 0.59 0.42
CA LEU A 35 -0.74 0.39 1.86
C LEU A 35 -0.31 -1.00 2.33
N SER A 36 -0.56 -2.06 1.56
CA SER A 36 -0.45 -3.42 2.11
C SER A 36 0.33 -4.46 1.33
N ASP A 37 0.51 -4.29 0.02
CA ASP A 37 0.97 -5.39 -0.84
C ASP A 37 2.39 -5.19 -1.36
N ILE A 38 3.03 -4.05 -1.07
CA ILE A 38 4.42 -3.81 -1.46
C ILE A 38 5.36 -4.64 -0.57
N PRO A 39 6.10 -5.60 -1.13
CA PRO A 39 7.10 -6.36 -0.38
C PRO A 39 8.29 -5.48 0.02
N ASN A 40 8.81 -5.69 1.23
CA ASN A 40 10.02 -5.04 1.73
C ASN A 40 10.80 -5.96 2.67
N VAL A 41 12.04 -5.57 2.99
CA VAL A 41 12.90 -6.31 3.92
C VAL A 41 12.50 -5.99 5.35
N VAL A 42 12.22 -7.03 6.15
CA VAL A 42 11.66 -6.92 7.49
C VAL A 42 12.40 -7.81 8.49
N PHE A 43 12.23 -7.48 9.77
CA PHE A 43 12.45 -8.41 10.86
C PHE A 43 11.17 -9.23 11.10
N GLN A 44 11.22 -10.51 10.73
CA GLN A 44 10.12 -11.42 11.02
C GLN A 44 10.20 -11.92 12.46
N THR A 45 9.39 -11.35 13.35
CA THR A 45 9.42 -11.68 14.79
C THR A 45 8.13 -12.32 15.30
N ALA A 46 7.16 -12.53 14.40
CA ALA A 46 5.89 -13.18 14.67
C ALA A 46 5.29 -13.72 13.35
N PRO A 47 4.38 -14.72 13.41
CA PRO A 47 4.01 -15.55 14.57
C PRO A 47 5.17 -16.46 15.04
N HIS A 48 5.02 -17.14 16.18
CA HIS A 48 6.10 -17.93 16.83
C HIS A 48 6.77 -18.96 15.91
N ASP A 49 6.02 -19.58 14.99
CA ASP A 49 6.51 -20.56 14.02
C ASP A 49 7.35 -19.94 12.89
N LYS A 50 7.28 -18.61 12.71
CA LYS A 50 8.04 -17.85 11.72
C LYS A 50 8.96 -16.80 12.35
N ASP A 51 9.10 -16.81 13.68
CA ASP A 51 9.94 -15.86 14.41
C ASP A 51 11.42 -16.19 14.17
N ASN A 52 12.09 -15.28 13.47
CA ASN A 52 13.51 -15.36 13.13
C ASN A 52 14.40 -14.63 14.15
N SER A 53 13.84 -14.15 15.26
CA SER A 53 14.56 -13.45 16.31
C SER A 53 14.96 -14.36 17.47
N ILE A 54 16.20 -14.18 17.95
CA ILE A 54 16.74 -14.90 19.09
C ILE A 54 17.23 -13.87 20.11
N ILE A 55 16.64 -13.89 21.30
CA ILE A 55 17.08 -13.06 22.43
C ILE A 55 17.83 -13.96 23.40
N SER A 56 19.15 -13.90 23.35
CA SER A 56 20.04 -14.73 24.19
C SER A 56 20.18 -14.17 25.61
N VAL A 57 20.19 -12.85 25.75
CA VAL A 57 20.22 -12.17 27.06
C VAL A 57 19.27 -10.98 27.02
N ASN A 58 18.36 -10.92 27.98
CA ASN A 58 17.57 -9.73 28.26
C ASN A 58 17.41 -9.56 29.77
N THR A 59 18.18 -8.64 30.34
CA THR A 59 18.03 -8.22 31.74
C THR A 59 17.38 -6.84 31.85
N SER A 60 16.85 -6.30 30.75
CA SER A 60 16.13 -5.03 30.72
C SER A 60 14.73 -5.13 31.32
N ARG A 61 14.02 -4.01 31.35
CA ARG A 61 12.64 -3.93 31.87
C ARG A 61 11.56 -4.32 30.87
N LEU A 62 11.87 -4.33 29.57
CA LEU A 62 10.93 -4.78 28.56
C LEU A 62 11.01 -6.30 28.44
N ASN A 63 9.86 -6.96 28.41
CA ASN A 63 9.83 -8.39 28.14
C ASN A 63 10.24 -8.67 26.68
N ASN A 64 10.58 -9.93 26.39
CA ASN A 64 11.06 -10.34 25.07
C ASN A 64 10.05 -10.02 23.95
N GLU A 65 8.75 -10.22 24.19
CA GLU A 65 7.72 -10.02 23.17
C GLU A 65 7.55 -8.54 22.78
N ILE A 66 7.69 -7.60 23.74
CA ILE A 66 7.71 -6.17 23.44
C ILE A 66 8.96 -5.80 22.63
N ILE A 67 10.11 -6.38 22.97
CA ILE A 67 11.37 -6.14 22.23
C ILE A 67 11.23 -6.66 20.79
N LYS A 68 10.66 -7.86 20.60
CA LYS A 68 10.36 -8.45 19.28
C LYS A 68 9.40 -7.59 18.46
N GLN A 69 8.34 -7.08 19.08
CA GLN A 69 7.42 -6.16 18.41
C GLN A 69 8.13 -4.87 17.98
N ARG A 70 8.93 -4.27 18.88
CA ARG A 70 9.70 -3.05 18.55
C ARG A 70 10.69 -3.32 17.43
N LEU A 71 11.31 -4.51 17.39
CA LEU A 71 12.24 -4.90 16.34
C LEU A 71 11.54 -4.97 14.99
N ALA A 72 10.35 -5.58 14.93
CA ALA A 72 9.53 -5.64 13.71
C ALA A 72 9.12 -4.26 13.16
N CYS A 73 9.07 -3.22 14.01
CA CYS A 73 8.76 -1.85 13.59
C CYS A 73 9.96 -1.06 13.05
N ILE A 74 11.18 -1.59 13.09
CA ILE A 74 12.36 -0.89 12.58
C ILE A 74 12.42 -1.05 11.06
N PRO A 75 12.36 0.05 10.28
CA PRO A 75 12.51 -0.02 8.83
C PRO A 75 13.94 -0.41 8.45
N ILE A 76 14.07 -1.28 7.46
CA ILE A 76 15.36 -1.73 6.94
C ILE A 76 15.56 -1.12 5.56
N HIS A 77 16.56 -0.24 5.41
CA HIS A 77 16.79 0.55 4.21
C HIS A 77 17.52 -0.24 3.11
N ILE A 78 16.92 -1.36 2.70
CA ILE A 78 17.34 -2.18 1.56
C ILE A 78 16.26 -2.06 0.48
N THR A 79 16.59 -1.38 -0.61
CA THR A 79 15.64 -1.11 -1.70
C THR A 79 15.65 -2.16 -2.80
N ASP A 80 16.72 -2.94 -2.91
CA ASP A 80 16.84 -4.04 -3.85
C ASP A 80 16.36 -5.34 -3.21
N ILE A 81 15.19 -5.83 -3.66
CA ILE A 81 14.58 -7.07 -3.16
C ILE A 81 15.39 -8.30 -3.63
N GLY A 82 16.21 -8.17 -4.69
CA GLY A 82 17.11 -9.22 -5.15
C GLY A 82 18.38 -9.36 -4.32
N PHE A 83 18.59 -8.48 -3.34
CA PHE A 83 19.70 -8.59 -2.41
C PHE A 83 19.61 -9.92 -1.64
N PRO A 84 20.72 -10.69 -1.49
CA PRO A 84 20.72 -12.01 -0.85
C PRO A 84 20.60 -11.87 0.68
N ILE A 85 19.43 -11.43 1.14
CA ILE A 85 19.14 -11.14 2.54
C ILE A 85 19.35 -12.36 3.45
N GLU A 86 19.18 -13.56 2.90
CA GLU A 86 19.38 -14.84 3.59
C GLU A 86 20.83 -15.07 4.04
N ASP A 87 21.77 -14.34 3.44
CA ASP A 87 23.19 -14.42 3.80
C ASP A 87 23.54 -13.53 4.99
N TYR A 88 22.58 -12.77 5.53
CA TYR A 88 22.84 -11.76 6.55
C TYR A 88 22.01 -11.97 7.81
N ILE A 89 22.66 -11.70 8.94
CA ILE A 89 22.05 -11.65 10.27
C ILE A 89 22.37 -10.32 10.93
N VAL A 90 21.39 -9.73 11.61
CA VAL A 90 21.56 -8.53 12.42
C VAL A 90 21.73 -8.94 13.86
N GLU A 91 22.79 -8.45 14.50
CA GLU A 91 23.17 -8.76 15.88
C GLU A 91 23.24 -7.47 16.69
N CYS A 92 22.85 -7.55 17.96
CA CYS A 92 23.01 -6.47 18.93
C CYS A 92 23.45 -7.06 20.26
N ASP A 93 24.58 -6.60 20.78
CA ASP A 93 25.14 -7.02 22.07
C ASP A 93 25.61 -5.79 22.84
N LYS A 94 24.74 -5.25 23.69
CA LYS A 94 25.01 -4.01 24.44
C LYS A 94 24.68 -4.16 25.91
N LYS A 95 25.72 -3.98 26.73
CA LYS A 95 25.66 -3.99 28.19
C LYS A 95 26.01 -2.63 28.74
N ASN A 96 25.22 -2.13 29.69
CA ASN A 96 25.49 -0.84 30.31
C ASN A 96 26.54 -0.96 31.42
N GLU A 97 27.78 -0.55 31.12
CA GLU A 97 28.89 -0.53 32.09
C GLU A 97 29.09 0.83 32.76
N SER A 98 28.32 1.84 32.33
CA SER A 98 28.38 3.21 32.81
C SER A 98 27.60 3.42 34.12
N GLU A 99 27.66 4.63 34.66
CA GLU A 99 26.90 5.06 35.84
C GLU A 99 25.58 5.76 35.47
N THR A 100 25.31 5.95 34.17
CA THR A 100 24.11 6.62 33.67
C THR A 100 23.24 5.66 32.86
N THR A 101 21.95 6.01 32.72
CA THR A 101 21.07 5.26 31.81
C THR A 101 21.57 5.39 30.38
N GLN A 102 21.58 4.29 29.64
CA GLN A 102 21.88 4.25 28.21
C GLN A 102 20.69 3.70 27.44
N TYR A 103 20.66 4.00 26.14
CA TYR A 103 19.72 3.42 25.20
C TYR A 103 20.49 2.53 24.23
N VAL A 104 19.94 1.34 23.98
CA VAL A 104 20.23 0.56 22.79
C VAL A 104 19.47 1.22 21.66
N THR A 105 20.16 1.58 20.58
CA THR A 105 19.57 2.17 19.37
C THR A 105 19.94 1.33 18.15
N THR A 106 19.39 1.70 16.98
CA THR A 106 19.80 1.08 15.72
C THR A 106 21.27 1.33 15.34
N GLU A 107 21.96 2.26 16.01
CA GLU A 107 23.42 2.43 15.85
C GLU A 107 24.19 1.21 16.37
N ASP A 108 23.66 0.55 17.38
CA ASP A 108 24.30 -0.60 18.04
C ASP A 108 24.10 -1.91 17.27
N PHE A 109 23.45 -1.86 16.10
CA PHE A 109 23.25 -3.02 15.25
C PHE A 109 24.51 -3.33 14.45
N VAL A 110 24.83 -4.60 14.36
CA VAL A 110 25.95 -5.14 13.59
C VAL A 110 25.38 -6.13 12.58
N VAL A 111 25.72 -5.96 11.32
CA VAL A 111 25.27 -6.86 10.26
C VAL A 111 26.41 -7.80 9.90
N ARG A 112 26.18 -9.11 10.01
CA ARG A 112 27.18 -10.15 9.72
C ARG A 112 26.71 -11.01 8.55
N ASN A 113 27.61 -11.28 7.62
CA ASN A 113 27.39 -12.26 6.57
C ASN A 113 27.70 -13.66 7.11
N ILE A 114 26.72 -14.55 7.09
CA ILE A 114 26.82 -15.89 7.69
C ILE A 114 27.62 -16.88 6.84
N LYS A 115 27.78 -16.63 5.53
CA LYS A 115 28.50 -17.54 4.61
C LYS A 115 30.01 -17.46 4.77
N ASN A 116 30.53 -16.24 4.97
CA ASN A 116 31.97 -16.00 5.10
C ASN A 116 32.38 -15.53 6.50
N ASP A 117 31.43 -15.44 7.44
CA ASP A 117 31.59 -14.98 8.82
C ASP A 117 32.25 -13.60 8.93
N THR A 118 31.94 -12.71 7.97
CA THR A 118 32.46 -11.34 7.95
C THR A 118 31.41 -10.33 8.43
N VAL A 119 31.85 -9.39 9.25
CA VAL A 119 31.04 -8.27 9.71
C VAL A 119 31.11 -7.15 8.68
N LEU A 120 29.95 -6.61 8.29
CA LEU A 120 29.88 -5.44 7.42
C LEU A 120 30.49 -4.22 8.10
N SER A 121 31.06 -3.32 7.29
CA SER A 121 31.59 -2.07 7.82
C SER A 121 30.47 -1.24 8.46
N THR A 122 30.79 -0.44 9.47
CA THR A 122 29.82 0.48 10.10
C THR A 122 29.15 1.39 9.06
N ALA A 123 29.86 1.78 8.01
CA ALA A 123 29.32 2.58 6.92
C ALA A 123 28.24 1.85 6.12
N GLU A 124 28.40 0.54 5.88
CA GLU A 124 27.40 -0.28 5.19
C GLU A 124 26.20 -0.57 6.09
N THR A 125 26.42 -0.89 7.36
CA THR A 125 25.34 -1.07 8.34
C THR A 125 24.50 0.21 8.49
N ARG A 126 25.14 1.39 8.51
CA ARG A 126 24.45 2.69 8.54
C ARG A 126 23.65 3.01 7.28
N LYS A 127 23.92 2.36 6.14
CA LYS A 127 23.03 2.46 4.98
C LYS A 127 21.73 1.71 5.19
N MET A 128 21.78 0.58 5.92
CA MET A 128 20.60 -0.23 6.25
C MET A 128 19.79 0.37 7.41
N PHE A 129 20.48 1.02 8.36
CA PHE A 129 19.90 1.66 9.54
C PHE A 129 20.44 3.09 9.70
N PRO A 130 20.02 4.03 8.83
CA PRO A 130 20.50 5.41 8.88
C PRO A 130 19.97 6.14 10.12
N PRO A 131 20.69 7.16 10.61
CA PRO A 131 20.12 8.10 11.57
C PRO A 131 19.02 8.94 10.93
N ASP A 132 18.16 9.51 11.76
CA ASP A 132 17.14 10.46 11.34
C ASP A 132 17.79 11.67 10.63
N PRO A 133 17.30 12.09 9.45
CA PRO A 133 17.92 13.17 8.68
C PRO A 133 17.74 14.56 9.32
N ILE A 134 16.84 14.73 10.28
CA ILE A 134 16.56 16.00 10.94
C ILE A 134 17.36 16.11 12.24
N THR A 135 17.27 15.11 13.12
CA THR A 135 17.92 15.15 14.44
C THR A 135 19.32 14.54 14.44
N GLY A 136 19.62 13.63 13.50
CA GLY A 136 20.85 12.84 13.49
C GLY A 136 20.84 11.67 14.49
N ASP A 137 19.72 11.42 15.16
CA ASP A 137 19.59 10.35 16.15
C ASP A 137 19.21 9.01 15.50
N PHE A 138 19.58 7.93 16.14
CA PHE A 138 19.16 6.58 15.77
C PHE A 138 17.87 6.19 16.50
N ILE A 139 17.15 5.19 15.98
CA ILE A 139 15.88 4.77 16.59
C ILE A 139 16.15 4.14 17.95
N ASP A 140 15.54 4.71 18.99
CA ASP A 140 15.58 4.17 20.35
C ASP A 140 14.92 2.80 20.41
N PHE A 141 15.70 1.78 20.75
CA PHE A 141 15.23 0.40 20.78
C PHE A 141 14.89 -0.06 22.19
N VAL A 142 15.84 -0.06 23.13
CA VAL A 142 15.62 -0.50 24.52
C VAL A 142 16.43 0.36 25.49
N ARG A 143 15.81 0.81 26.57
CA ARG A 143 16.49 1.47 27.68
C ARG A 143 17.18 0.44 28.58
N ILE A 144 18.48 0.61 28.83
CA ILE A 144 19.28 -0.24 29.72
C ILE A 144 19.85 0.57 30.90
N ARG A 145 19.57 0.12 32.12
CA ARG A 145 19.98 0.80 33.36
C ARG A 145 21.46 0.54 33.69
N PRO A 146 22.13 1.50 34.35
CA PRO A 146 23.52 1.36 34.75
C PRO A 146 23.70 0.30 35.84
N LYS A 147 24.97 0.00 36.15
CA LYS A 147 25.33 -0.73 37.36
C LYS A 147 24.82 -0.01 38.61
N LEU A 148 24.18 -0.75 39.53
CA LEU A 148 23.71 -0.18 40.81
C LEU A 148 24.81 -0.16 41.88
N SER A 149 25.85 -0.99 41.72
CA SER A 149 26.99 -1.07 42.64
C SER A 149 28.20 -1.69 41.92
N LYS A 150 29.35 -1.75 42.60
CA LYS A 150 30.55 -2.46 42.07
C LYS A 150 30.33 -3.97 41.90
N THR A 151 29.32 -4.54 42.55
CA THR A 151 29.03 -5.98 42.51
C THR A 151 27.86 -6.34 41.61
N LEU A 152 26.94 -5.40 41.32
CA LEU A 152 25.79 -5.63 40.44
C LEU A 152 26.03 -5.01 39.07
N ALA A 153 26.18 -5.87 38.06
CA ALA A 153 26.30 -5.44 36.67
C ALA A 153 25.07 -4.67 36.19
N GLY A 154 25.25 -3.73 35.26
CA GLY A 154 24.13 -3.06 34.59
C GLY A 154 23.37 -4.00 33.66
N GLU A 155 22.24 -3.49 33.14
CA GLU A 155 21.37 -4.26 32.26
C GLU A 155 22.05 -4.53 30.89
N HIS A 156 21.66 -5.64 30.26
CA HIS A 156 22.27 -6.20 29.06
C HIS A 156 21.18 -6.70 28.12
N LEU A 157 21.30 -6.31 26.85
CA LEU A 157 20.55 -6.89 25.75
C LEU A 157 21.54 -7.57 24.78
N LYS A 158 21.30 -8.86 24.51
CA LYS A 158 21.97 -9.62 23.46
C LYS A 158 20.93 -10.34 22.62
N MET A 159 20.89 -10.01 21.33
CA MET A 159 19.95 -10.59 20.39
C MET A 159 20.53 -10.69 18.98
N SER A 160 19.88 -11.50 18.16
CA SER A 160 20.16 -11.66 16.74
C SER A 160 18.88 -11.92 15.97
N CYS A 161 18.79 -11.49 14.71
CA CYS A 161 17.64 -11.76 13.85
C CYS A 161 18.06 -11.83 12.38
N THR A 162 17.61 -12.86 11.66
CA THR A 162 17.79 -12.92 10.20
C THR A 162 16.76 -12.06 9.49
N LEU A 163 17.09 -11.63 8.29
CA LEU A 163 16.22 -10.81 7.46
C LEU A 163 15.18 -11.67 6.74
N SER A 164 14.04 -11.08 6.37
CA SER A 164 12.99 -11.73 5.58
C SER A 164 12.31 -10.74 4.66
N ILE A 165 11.59 -11.22 3.63
CA ILE A 165 10.69 -10.39 2.83
C ILE A 165 9.28 -10.53 3.38
N GLY A 166 8.61 -9.41 3.63
CA GLY A 166 7.24 -9.38 4.12
C GLY A 166 6.48 -8.12 3.68
N ASN A 167 5.18 -8.10 3.94
CA ASN A 167 4.32 -6.92 3.76
C ASN A 167 3.24 -6.84 4.86
N VAL A 168 2.36 -5.85 4.79
CA VAL A 168 1.37 -5.57 5.86
C VAL A 168 0.38 -6.71 6.08
N LYS A 169 0.14 -7.54 5.06
CA LYS A 169 -0.73 -8.72 5.21
C LYS A 169 -0.13 -9.75 6.16
N ASP A 170 1.20 -9.80 6.28
CA ASP A 170 1.90 -10.63 7.25
C ASP A 170 1.92 -9.98 8.64
N ASN A 171 2.25 -8.68 8.71
CA ASN A 171 2.29 -7.93 9.96
C ASN A 171 2.08 -6.42 9.72
N GLY A 172 1.25 -5.78 10.53
CA GLY A 172 0.97 -4.35 10.47
C GLY A 172 2.20 -3.43 10.52
N SER A 173 3.31 -3.89 11.09
CA SER A 173 4.58 -3.16 11.16
C SER A 173 5.36 -3.08 9.84
N TYR A 174 4.96 -3.83 8.81
CA TYR A 174 5.70 -3.95 7.54
C TYR A 174 5.21 -2.97 6.48
N ASN A 175 4.61 -1.84 6.88
CA ASN A 175 4.12 -0.83 5.97
C ASN A 175 5.27 0.00 5.37
N VAL A 176 5.16 0.34 4.08
CA VAL A 176 6.15 1.17 3.36
C VAL A 176 5.77 2.65 3.29
N VAL A 177 4.56 2.99 3.73
CA VAL A 177 4.00 4.35 3.73
C VAL A 177 3.55 4.74 5.14
N SER A 178 3.79 6.00 5.51
CA SER A 178 3.17 6.66 6.66
C SER A 178 1.76 7.13 6.31
N THR A 179 1.64 7.79 5.15
CA THR A 179 0.38 8.34 4.63
C THR A 179 0.15 7.81 3.22
N CYS A 180 -1.05 7.29 2.94
CA CYS A 180 -1.49 6.98 1.58
C CYS A 180 -3.00 7.14 1.48
N SER A 181 -3.44 8.22 0.84
CA SER A 181 -4.86 8.50 0.64
C SER A 181 -5.09 9.23 -0.67
N TYR A 182 -6.36 9.31 -1.08
CA TYR A 182 -6.77 10.16 -2.17
C TYR A 182 -8.13 10.77 -1.87
N ARG A 183 -8.44 11.83 -2.60
CA ARG A 183 -9.76 12.47 -2.64
C ARG A 183 -10.17 12.70 -4.08
N SER A 184 -11.46 12.87 -4.34
CA SER A 184 -11.89 13.38 -5.65
C SER A 184 -11.27 14.75 -5.91
N THR A 185 -10.78 14.97 -7.13
CA THR A 185 -10.14 16.23 -7.52
C THR A 185 -11.17 17.35 -7.52
N ILE A 186 -10.88 18.46 -6.85
CA ILE A 186 -11.78 19.60 -6.75
C ILE A 186 -11.87 20.31 -8.10
N ASP A 187 -13.09 20.60 -8.57
CA ASP A 187 -13.31 21.43 -9.75
C ASP A 187 -13.29 22.90 -9.34
N VAL A 188 -12.10 23.50 -9.40
CA VAL A 188 -11.88 24.88 -8.96
C VAL A 188 -12.68 25.91 -9.76
N VAL A 189 -12.91 25.65 -11.05
CA VAL A 189 -13.62 26.55 -11.96
C VAL A 189 -15.10 26.53 -11.62
N ARG A 190 -15.74 25.36 -11.64
CA ARG A 190 -17.16 25.22 -11.30
C ARG A 190 -17.46 25.67 -9.88
N ARG A 191 -16.54 25.41 -8.94
CA ARG A 191 -16.65 25.89 -7.56
C ARG A 191 -16.64 27.42 -7.48
N ALA A 192 -15.77 28.08 -8.24
CA ALA A 192 -15.72 29.54 -8.30
C ALA A 192 -17.00 30.11 -8.94
N ASP A 193 -17.53 29.47 -9.98
CA ASP A 193 -18.78 29.90 -10.64
C ASP A 193 -19.98 29.81 -9.71
N ILE A 194 -20.14 28.67 -9.01
CA ILE A 194 -21.21 28.48 -8.01
C ILE A 194 -21.08 29.51 -6.89
N TRP A 195 -19.86 29.75 -6.41
CA TRP A 195 -19.62 30.76 -5.38
C TRP A 195 -19.98 32.17 -5.87
N SER A 196 -19.62 32.52 -7.11
CA SER A 196 -19.95 33.82 -7.71
C SER A 196 -21.46 34.06 -7.75
N GLY A 197 -22.26 33.03 -8.03
CA GLY A 197 -23.72 33.07 -7.91
C GLY A 197 -24.20 33.38 -6.49
N LYS A 198 -23.75 32.60 -5.51
CA LYS A 198 -24.09 32.79 -4.08
C LYS A 198 -23.69 34.16 -3.54
N ALA A 199 -22.48 34.61 -3.88
CA ALA A 199 -21.98 35.90 -3.46
C ALA A 199 -22.85 37.06 -3.98
N LYS A 200 -23.40 36.95 -5.21
CA LYS A 200 -24.36 37.94 -5.74
C LYS A 200 -25.67 37.95 -4.97
N GLU A 201 -26.17 36.78 -4.56
CA GLU A 201 -27.39 36.67 -3.74
C GLU A 201 -27.20 37.29 -2.35
N TYR A 202 -26.08 37.01 -1.69
CA TYR A 202 -25.77 37.59 -0.39
C TYR A 202 -25.58 39.12 -0.43
N LYS A 203 -24.97 39.63 -1.51
CA LYS A 203 -24.92 41.08 -1.76
C LYS A 203 -26.32 41.68 -1.92
N LYS A 204 -27.21 41.02 -2.66
CA LYS A 204 -28.61 41.46 -2.82
C LYS A 204 -29.39 41.41 -1.51
N SER A 205 -29.10 40.46 -0.63
CA SER A 205 -29.71 40.38 0.71
C SER A 205 -29.10 41.34 1.74
N GLY A 206 -28.21 42.25 1.32
CA GLY A 206 -27.65 43.29 2.19
C GLY A 206 -26.54 42.85 3.14
N LYS A 207 -25.93 41.68 2.93
CA LYS A 207 -24.78 41.24 3.75
C LYS A 207 -23.54 42.07 3.44
N SER A 208 -22.76 42.38 4.48
CA SER A 208 -21.50 43.10 4.35
C SER A 208 -20.39 42.24 3.71
N ALA A 209 -19.34 42.87 3.21
CA ALA A 209 -18.22 42.15 2.60
C ALA A 209 -17.50 41.17 3.57
N PRO A 210 -17.24 41.53 4.85
CA PRO A 210 -16.66 40.60 5.81
C PRO A 210 -17.54 39.37 6.06
N GLU A 211 -18.86 39.56 6.25
CA GLU A 211 -19.79 38.44 6.44
C GLU A 211 -19.83 37.50 5.24
N ILE A 212 -19.71 38.03 4.02
CA ILE A 212 -19.67 37.20 2.80
C ILE A 212 -18.38 36.36 2.75
N GLU A 213 -17.24 36.90 3.20
CA GLU A 213 -15.99 36.14 3.23
C GLU A 213 -16.01 35.04 4.32
N ASP A 214 -16.62 35.30 5.47
CA ASP A 214 -16.80 34.26 6.50
C ASP A 214 -17.70 33.12 5.98
N ILE A 215 -18.83 33.47 5.35
CA ILE A 215 -19.72 32.48 4.71
C ILE A 215 -18.99 31.70 3.60
N LYS A 216 -18.08 32.36 2.87
CA LYS A 216 -17.26 31.71 1.85
C LYS A 216 -16.35 30.67 2.45
N ASN A 217 -15.66 31.03 3.54
CA ASN A 217 -14.73 30.12 4.21
C ASN A 217 -15.48 28.89 4.74
N ASP A 218 -16.62 29.10 5.39
CA ASP A 218 -17.50 28.02 5.85
C ASP A 218 -18.00 27.15 4.70
N TRP A 219 -18.42 27.78 3.60
CA TRP A 219 -18.89 27.07 2.42
C TRP A 219 -17.77 26.25 1.77
N LEU A 220 -16.55 26.80 1.66
CA LEU A 220 -15.39 26.16 1.05
C LEU A 220 -14.91 24.93 1.84
N ILE A 221 -15.11 24.89 3.17
CA ILE A 221 -14.73 23.73 3.99
C ILE A 221 -15.80 22.62 4.01
N LEU A 222 -17.03 22.92 3.56
CA LEU A 222 -18.17 22.01 3.49
C LEU A 222 -18.57 21.71 2.03
N GLU A 223 -19.65 22.35 1.55
CA GLU A 223 -20.28 22.11 0.25
C GLU A 223 -19.33 22.37 -0.92
N GLY A 224 -18.43 23.34 -0.79
CA GLY A 224 -17.40 23.63 -1.78
C GLY A 224 -16.47 22.44 -2.06
N LYS A 225 -16.28 21.53 -1.09
CA LYS A 225 -15.47 20.31 -1.27
C LYS A 225 -16.18 19.23 -2.06
N ARG A 226 -17.52 19.28 -2.16
CA ARG A 226 -18.32 18.30 -2.91
C ARG A 226 -18.35 18.60 -4.42
N ILE A 227 -17.81 19.75 -4.84
CA ILE A 227 -17.72 20.16 -6.25
C ILE A 227 -16.42 19.61 -6.84
N THR A 228 -16.54 18.47 -7.50
CA THR A 228 -15.39 17.66 -7.94
C THR A 228 -15.48 17.31 -9.42
N LEU A 229 -14.32 17.04 -10.02
CA LEU A 229 -14.22 16.48 -11.35
C LEU A 229 -14.60 14.98 -11.32
N PRO A 230 -15.43 14.50 -12.25
CA PRO A 230 -15.76 13.08 -12.33
C PRO A 230 -14.53 12.26 -12.74
N ASN A 231 -14.40 11.04 -12.19
CA ASN A 231 -13.31 10.10 -12.52
C ASN A 231 -11.91 10.72 -12.41
N SER A 232 -11.72 11.60 -11.43
CA SER A 232 -10.45 12.27 -11.17
C SER A 232 -10.15 12.30 -9.67
N PHE A 233 -8.94 11.91 -9.30
CA PHE A 233 -8.53 11.78 -7.90
C PHE A 233 -7.16 12.42 -7.66
N THR A 234 -7.05 13.15 -6.55
CA THR A 234 -5.79 13.70 -6.03
C THR A 234 -5.25 12.80 -4.94
N PHE A 235 -4.07 12.20 -5.16
CA PHE A 235 -3.35 11.36 -4.22
C PHE A 235 -2.41 12.18 -3.33
N ILE A 236 -2.18 11.67 -2.13
CA ILE A 236 -1.10 12.08 -1.22
C ILE A 236 -0.42 10.83 -0.66
N ILE A 237 0.90 10.77 -0.77
CA ILE A 237 1.73 9.65 -0.34
C ILE A 237 2.94 10.16 0.45
N GLU A 238 3.18 9.56 1.60
CA GLU A 238 4.34 9.79 2.45
C GLU A 238 5.00 8.44 2.73
N SER A 239 6.31 8.35 2.49
CA SER A 239 7.09 7.14 2.75
C SER A 239 7.47 7.01 4.22
N VAL A 240 7.71 5.78 4.70
CA VAL A 240 8.40 5.56 5.98
C VAL A 240 9.92 5.79 5.89
N GLY A 241 10.44 6.04 4.68
CA GLY A 241 11.85 6.40 4.42
C GLY A 241 12.65 5.37 3.63
N VAL A 242 12.17 4.12 3.51
CA VAL A 242 12.88 3.05 2.78
C VAL A 242 12.86 3.30 1.27
N PHE A 243 11.69 3.60 0.72
CA PHE A 243 11.50 3.83 -0.72
C PHE A 243 11.10 5.27 -0.99
N ALA A 244 11.54 5.84 -2.11
CA ALA A 244 11.02 7.13 -2.56
C ALA A 244 9.52 7.02 -2.88
N PRO A 245 8.68 8.05 -2.60
CA PRO A 245 7.25 8.01 -2.87
C PRO A 245 6.88 7.65 -4.31
N MET A 246 7.61 8.15 -5.31
CA MET A 246 7.39 7.76 -6.72
C MET A 246 7.62 6.27 -6.94
N LYS A 247 8.68 5.72 -6.32
CA LYS A 247 9.00 4.30 -6.41
C LYS A 247 7.91 3.42 -5.79
N ILE A 248 7.28 3.89 -4.71
CA ILE A 248 6.13 3.21 -4.09
C ILE A 248 4.97 3.09 -5.08
N VAL A 249 4.65 4.16 -5.82
CA VAL A 249 3.59 4.12 -6.85
C VAL A 249 3.96 3.18 -8.00
N GLU A 250 5.21 3.22 -8.45
CA GLU A 250 5.73 2.32 -9.50
C GLU A 250 5.64 0.84 -9.07
N MET A 251 6.10 0.53 -7.85
CA MET A 251 6.00 -0.82 -7.26
C MET A 251 4.55 -1.25 -7.12
N ALA A 252 3.65 -0.36 -6.73
CA ALA A 252 2.23 -0.69 -6.64
C ALA A 252 1.61 -1.02 -8.00
N CYS A 253 1.99 -0.31 -9.06
CA CYS A 253 1.58 -0.65 -10.42
C CYS A 253 2.13 -2.02 -10.83
N ASN A 254 3.41 -2.31 -10.55
CA ASN A 254 4.01 -3.62 -10.83
C ASN A 254 3.31 -4.76 -10.10
N VAL A 255 2.97 -4.58 -8.81
CA VAL A 255 2.22 -5.58 -8.04
C VAL A 255 0.86 -5.84 -8.67
N MET A 256 0.14 -4.80 -9.11
CA MET A 256 -1.13 -4.98 -9.80
C MET A 256 -0.97 -5.69 -11.15
N ILE A 257 0.03 -5.31 -11.93
CA ILE A 257 0.35 -5.97 -13.22
C ILE A 257 0.59 -7.45 -13.00
N ASN A 258 1.44 -7.83 -12.03
CA ASN A 258 1.72 -9.23 -11.71
C ASN A 258 0.45 -9.98 -11.27
N LYS A 259 -0.44 -9.34 -10.49
CA LYS A 259 -1.74 -9.93 -10.11
C LYS A 259 -2.63 -10.20 -11.32
N VAL A 260 -2.69 -9.26 -12.26
CA VAL A 260 -3.46 -9.39 -13.50
C VAL A 260 -2.87 -10.45 -14.43
N GLU A 261 -1.54 -10.50 -14.58
CA GLU A 261 -0.84 -11.52 -15.38
C GLU A 261 -1.06 -12.92 -14.81
N LYS A 262 -0.91 -13.07 -13.49
CA LYS A 262 -1.20 -14.33 -12.80
C LYS A 262 -2.66 -14.75 -13.01
N PHE A 263 -3.60 -13.82 -12.89
CA PHE A 263 -5.02 -14.11 -13.17
C PHE A 263 -5.22 -14.56 -14.63
N ALA A 264 -4.55 -13.91 -15.59
CA ALA A 264 -4.61 -14.27 -17.01
C ALA A 264 -4.13 -15.70 -17.28
N GLU A 265 -3.04 -16.11 -16.61
CA GLU A 265 -2.52 -17.48 -16.67
C GLU A 265 -3.47 -18.47 -15.98
N ASP A 266 -3.90 -18.14 -14.78
CA ASP A 266 -4.76 -18.97 -13.95
C ASP A 266 -6.09 -19.30 -14.65
N ILE A 267 -6.76 -18.33 -15.29
CA ILE A 267 -8.05 -18.59 -15.99
C ILE A 267 -7.91 -19.56 -17.17
N GLN A 268 -6.74 -19.66 -17.78
CA GLN A 268 -6.48 -20.59 -18.89
C GLN A 268 -6.10 -21.98 -18.39
N THR A 269 -5.40 -22.07 -17.26
CA THR A 269 -4.79 -23.31 -16.76
C THR A 269 -5.63 -24.02 -15.72
N LYS A 270 -6.43 -23.30 -14.93
CA LYS A 270 -7.24 -23.87 -13.85
C LYS A 270 -8.66 -24.18 -14.32
N GLU A 271 -9.00 -25.47 -14.34
CA GLU A 271 -10.30 -25.93 -14.86
C GLU A 271 -11.51 -25.36 -14.11
N ASN A 272 -11.40 -25.15 -12.78
CA ASN A 272 -12.53 -24.81 -11.91
C ASN A 272 -12.66 -23.31 -11.58
N MET A 273 -11.96 -22.43 -12.27
CA MET A 273 -12.10 -20.99 -12.01
C MET A 273 -13.40 -20.39 -12.52
N ILE A 274 -14.04 -20.99 -13.51
CA ILE A 274 -15.32 -20.52 -14.07
C ILE A 274 -16.33 -21.64 -13.87
N VAL A 275 -17.31 -21.40 -13.03
CA VAL A 275 -18.36 -22.39 -12.71
C VAL A 275 -19.74 -21.78 -12.93
N PRO A 276 -20.75 -22.56 -13.34
CA PRO A 276 -22.13 -22.08 -13.37
C PRO A 276 -22.57 -21.62 -11.96
N SER A 277 -23.16 -20.43 -11.88
CA SER A 277 -23.61 -19.86 -10.61
C SER A 277 -24.82 -20.62 -10.06
N LYS A 278 -24.85 -20.87 -8.75
CA LYS A 278 -26.01 -21.46 -8.05
C LYS A 278 -27.06 -20.39 -7.75
N THR A 279 -27.71 -19.87 -8.78
CA THR A 279 -28.74 -18.82 -8.65
C THR A 279 -29.92 -19.07 -9.58
N THR A 280 -30.97 -18.26 -9.46
CA THR A 280 -32.12 -18.25 -10.39
C THR A 280 -31.85 -17.47 -11.67
N MET A 281 -30.68 -16.83 -11.81
CA MET A 281 -30.33 -16.09 -13.03
C MET A 281 -29.86 -17.05 -14.12
N GLU A 282 -30.47 -16.97 -15.29
CA GLU A 282 -30.04 -17.74 -16.47
C GLU A 282 -28.67 -17.28 -16.97
N ASN A 283 -27.92 -18.20 -17.59
CA ASN A 283 -26.59 -17.95 -18.18
C ASN A 283 -25.60 -17.27 -17.21
N SER A 284 -25.68 -17.62 -15.93
CA SER A 284 -24.88 -17.01 -14.87
C SER A 284 -23.68 -17.87 -14.50
N TYR A 285 -22.52 -17.23 -14.37
CA TYR A 285 -21.24 -17.84 -14.06
C TYR A 285 -20.52 -17.10 -12.93
N ASP A 286 -19.91 -17.88 -12.05
CA ASP A 286 -19.07 -17.44 -10.95
C ASP A 286 -17.61 -17.64 -11.35
N ILE A 287 -16.87 -16.53 -11.41
CA ILE A 287 -15.42 -16.50 -11.63
C ILE A 287 -14.77 -16.47 -10.24
N ILE A 288 -14.10 -17.56 -9.88
CA ILE A 288 -13.49 -17.78 -8.58
C ILE A 288 -12.09 -17.16 -8.57
N LEU A 289 -11.84 -16.31 -7.58
CA LEU A 289 -10.57 -15.64 -7.35
C LEU A 289 -9.97 -16.14 -6.02
N GLU A 290 -9.06 -17.10 -6.08
CA GLU A 290 -8.33 -17.65 -4.92
C GLU A 290 -7.14 -16.76 -4.56
N GLY A 291 -6.97 -16.41 -3.28
CA GLY A 291 -5.88 -15.55 -2.82
C GLY A 291 -6.02 -14.08 -3.20
N GLU A 292 -7.14 -13.70 -3.82
CA GLU A 292 -7.41 -12.35 -4.30
C GLU A 292 -8.73 -11.84 -3.74
N ASP A 293 -8.76 -10.54 -3.42
CA ASP A 293 -9.88 -9.88 -2.74
C ASP A 293 -10.38 -8.68 -3.54
N TYR A 294 -10.96 -7.69 -2.85
CA TYR A 294 -11.43 -6.43 -3.41
C TYR A 294 -10.39 -5.72 -4.29
N THR A 295 -9.08 -5.87 -4.04
CA THR A 295 -8.04 -5.17 -4.80
C THR A 295 -8.05 -5.57 -6.28
N LEU A 296 -7.85 -6.85 -6.60
CA LEU A 296 -7.92 -7.31 -7.98
C LEU A 296 -9.39 -7.46 -8.43
N GLY A 297 -10.24 -7.99 -7.55
CA GLY A 297 -11.62 -8.35 -7.87
C GLY A 297 -12.48 -7.17 -8.28
N CYS A 298 -12.46 -6.05 -7.54
CA CYS A 298 -13.22 -4.85 -7.92
C CYS A 298 -12.65 -4.16 -9.16
N ALA A 299 -11.34 -4.27 -9.42
CA ALA A 299 -10.74 -3.74 -10.63
C ALA A 299 -11.23 -4.50 -11.88
N LEU A 300 -11.19 -5.84 -11.84
CA LEU A 300 -11.68 -6.70 -12.91
C LEU A 300 -13.20 -6.60 -13.10
N GLU A 301 -13.96 -6.60 -12.00
CA GLU A 301 -15.42 -6.44 -12.01
C GLU A 301 -15.83 -5.14 -12.68
N TYR A 302 -15.20 -4.01 -12.32
CA TYR A 302 -15.50 -2.74 -12.95
C TYR A 302 -15.17 -2.74 -14.45
N LEU A 303 -14.06 -3.36 -14.86
CA LEU A 303 -13.68 -3.44 -16.27
C LEU A 303 -14.64 -4.33 -17.08
N LEU A 304 -15.16 -5.42 -16.48
CA LEU A 304 -16.24 -6.22 -17.06
C LEU A 304 -17.53 -5.40 -17.18
N TYR A 305 -17.92 -4.72 -16.09
CA TYR A 305 -19.10 -3.86 -16.04
C TYR A 305 -19.06 -2.80 -17.15
N ALA A 306 -17.97 -2.03 -17.22
CA ALA A 306 -17.81 -0.96 -18.19
C ALA A 306 -17.65 -1.45 -19.64
N SER A 307 -17.12 -2.66 -19.84
CA SER A 307 -16.93 -3.23 -21.18
C SER A 307 -18.20 -3.87 -21.73
N TYR A 308 -19.02 -4.49 -20.86
CA TYR A 308 -20.02 -5.46 -21.30
C TYR A 308 -21.41 -5.33 -20.66
N TYR A 309 -21.57 -4.52 -19.60
CA TYR A 309 -22.87 -4.27 -18.95
C TYR A 309 -23.36 -2.83 -19.18
N ASP A 310 -22.55 -1.85 -18.83
CA ASP A 310 -22.84 -0.41 -18.97
C ASP A 310 -21.89 0.21 -19.98
N THR A 311 -22.06 -0.22 -21.21
CA THR A 311 -21.25 0.22 -22.35
C THR A 311 -22.04 1.22 -23.20
N PRO A 312 -21.38 2.24 -23.79
CA PRO A 312 -22.05 3.21 -24.66
C PRO A 312 -22.68 2.58 -25.91
N THR A 313 -22.19 1.42 -26.35
CA THR A 313 -22.66 0.73 -27.55
C THR A 313 -23.46 -0.51 -27.19
N ASP A 314 -24.76 -0.52 -27.54
CA ASP A 314 -25.68 -1.63 -27.25
C ASP A 314 -25.19 -2.99 -27.78
N SER A 315 -24.42 -3.00 -28.87
CA SER A 315 -23.84 -4.23 -29.44
C SER A 315 -22.88 -4.95 -28.49
N ASN A 316 -22.23 -4.23 -27.57
CA ASN A 316 -21.31 -4.81 -26.59
C ASN A 316 -22.00 -5.11 -25.25
N LYS A 317 -23.27 -4.71 -25.09
CA LYS A 317 -24.04 -4.92 -23.87
C LYS A 317 -24.55 -6.36 -23.81
N ILE A 318 -23.65 -7.27 -23.51
CA ILE A 318 -23.91 -8.72 -23.47
C ILE A 318 -24.25 -9.22 -22.06
N LEU A 319 -23.89 -8.48 -21.02
CA LEU A 319 -24.16 -8.84 -19.64
C LEU A 319 -25.52 -8.30 -19.18
N THR A 320 -26.22 -9.11 -18.39
CA THR A 320 -27.43 -8.76 -17.62
C THR A 320 -27.13 -8.60 -16.13
N PHE A 321 -25.99 -9.10 -15.67
CA PHE A 321 -25.49 -8.92 -14.31
C PHE A 321 -23.97 -8.92 -14.31
N CYS A 322 -23.37 -8.08 -13.48
CA CYS A 322 -21.95 -8.07 -13.15
C CYS A 322 -21.83 -7.60 -11.71
N GLY A 323 -21.14 -8.36 -10.86
CA GLY A 323 -20.96 -7.99 -9.47
C GLY A 323 -19.87 -8.78 -8.78
N PHE A 324 -19.28 -8.17 -7.75
CA PHE A 324 -18.23 -8.77 -6.94
C PHE A 324 -18.76 -9.14 -5.56
N THR A 325 -18.34 -10.29 -5.03
CA THR A 325 -18.62 -10.69 -3.66
C THR A 325 -17.42 -11.38 -3.02
N LYS A 326 -17.18 -11.06 -1.74
CA LYS A 326 -16.34 -11.84 -0.85
C LYS A 326 -17.22 -12.31 0.30
N PRO A 327 -17.51 -13.62 0.42
CA PRO A 327 -18.54 -14.12 1.33
C PRO A 327 -18.17 -13.89 2.80
N HIS A 328 -16.88 -13.93 3.13
CA HIS A 328 -16.39 -13.70 4.49
C HIS A 328 -14.95 -13.15 4.47
N PRO A 329 -14.57 -12.24 5.40
CA PRO A 329 -13.21 -11.70 5.46
C PRO A 329 -12.10 -12.76 5.60
N HIS A 330 -12.36 -13.83 6.36
CA HIS A 330 -11.40 -14.93 6.61
C HIS A 330 -11.39 -16.04 5.54
N ILE A 331 -12.26 -15.97 4.53
CA ILE A 331 -12.22 -16.92 3.42
C ILE A 331 -11.35 -16.30 2.32
N ASP A 332 -10.30 -17.01 1.93
CA ASP A 332 -9.34 -16.56 0.92
C ASP A 332 -9.81 -16.84 -0.52
N VAL A 333 -11.11 -16.64 -0.73
CA VAL A 333 -11.77 -16.81 -2.01
C VAL A 333 -12.75 -15.66 -2.16
N SER A 334 -12.69 -14.98 -3.30
CA SER A 334 -13.71 -14.05 -3.75
C SER A 334 -14.28 -14.48 -5.09
N THR A 335 -15.38 -13.85 -5.50
CA THR A 335 -16.11 -14.26 -6.70
C THR A 335 -16.59 -13.04 -7.47
N ILE A 336 -16.32 -13.03 -8.77
CA ILE A 336 -17.00 -12.14 -9.72
C ILE A 336 -18.13 -12.95 -10.34
N ARG A 337 -19.37 -12.52 -10.14
CA ARG A 337 -20.53 -13.13 -10.78
C ARG A 337 -20.93 -12.32 -11.98
N ILE A 338 -21.07 -12.99 -13.11
CA ILE A 338 -21.57 -12.43 -14.36
C ILE A 338 -22.77 -13.24 -14.85
N ALA A 339 -23.70 -12.59 -15.54
CA ALA A 339 -24.77 -13.26 -16.27
C ALA A 339 -24.92 -12.67 -17.66
N PHE A 340 -25.14 -13.53 -18.66
CA PHE A 340 -25.23 -13.14 -20.07
C PHE A 340 -26.68 -13.10 -20.56
N LYS A 341 -26.95 -12.27 -21.57
CA LYS A 341 -28.25 -12.22 -22.26
C LYS A 341 -28.61 -13.53 -22.95
N HIS A 342 -27.61 -14.28 -23.40
CA HIS A 342 -27.76 -15.54 -24.11
C HIS A 342 -26.85 -16.60 -23.50
N ASN A 343 -27.10 -17.86 -23.83
CA ASN A 343 -26.20 -18.93 -23.43
C ASN A 343 -24.82 -18.69 -24.06
N THR A 344 -23.80 -18.61 -23.20
CA THR A 344 -22.43 -18.28 -23.58
C THR A 344 -21.55 -19.41 -23.08
N ASP A 345 -20.76 -20.02 -23.97
CA ASP A 345 -19.87 -21.10 -23.59
C ASP A 345 -18.62 -20.59 -22.85
N LYS A 346 -17.87 -21.53 -22.23
CA LYS A 346 -16.68 -21.20 -21.44
C LYS A 346 -15.59 -20.52 -22.27
N GLY A 347 -15.43 -20.87 -23.55
CA GLY A 347 -14.44 -20.27 -24.44
C GLY A 347 -14.74 -18.80 -24.72
N GLU A 348 -16.00 -18.46 -24.94
CA GLU A 348 -16.43 -17.06 -25.05
C GLU A 348 -16.17 -16.26 -23.76
N ILE A 349 -16.49 -16.83 -22.60
CA ILE A 349 -16.21 -16.20 -21.29
C ILE A 349 -14.71 -15.92 -21.13
N LEU A 350 -13.85 -16.88 -21.47
CA LEU A 350 -12.40 -16.72 -21.43
C LEU A 350 -11.92 -15.59 -22.35
N ASN A 351 -12.52 -15.42 -23.53
CA ASN A 351 -12.19 -14.30 -24.41
C ASN A 351 -12.57 -12.95 -23.79
N TYR A 352 -13.74 -12.84 -23.15
CA TYR A 352 -14.15 -11.61 -22.47
C TYR A 352 -13.25 -11.27 -21.27
N LEU A 353 -12.88 -12.27 -20.48
CA LEU A 353 -11.93 -12.12 -19.38
C LEU A 353 -10.55 -11.71 -19.89
N GLY A 354 -10.04 -12.35 -20.94
CA GLY A 354 -8.77 -12.01 -21.58
C GLY A 354 -8.73 -10.56 -22.06
N ASN A 355 -9.80 -10.08 -22.69
CA ASN A 355 -9.91 -8.68 -23.11
C ASN A 355 -9.87 -7.69 -21.93
N VAL A 356 -10.52 -8.04 -20.82
CA VAL A 356 -10.52 -7.22 -19.60
C VAL A 356 -9.13 -7.20 -18.94
N THR A 357 -8.46 -8.35 -18.88
CA THR A 357 -7.07 -8.45 -18.43
C THR A 357 -6.16 -7.56 -19.26
N THR A 358 -6.22 -7.62 -20.59
CA THR A 358 -5.42 -6.76 -21.48
C THR A 358 -5.65 -5.28 -21.19
N LYS A 359 -6.91 -4.86 -21.04
CA LYS A 359 -7.24 -3.47 -20.66
C LYS A 359 -6.68 -3.09 -19.28
N ALA A 360 -6.74 -3.98 -18.30
CA ALA A 360 -6.16 -3.73 -16.98
C ALA A 360 -4.64 -3.52 -17.09
N LEU A 361 -3.95 -4.38 -17.84
CA LEU A 361 -2.51 -4.26 -18.09
C LEU A 361 -2.16 -2.94 -18.78
N GLU A 362 -2.91 -2.54 -19.81
CA GLU A 362 -2.71 -1.25 -20.48
C GLU A 362 -2.83 -0.06 -19.52
N ILE A 363 -3.88 -0.05 -18.68
CA ILE A 363 -4.13 1.00 -17.68
C ILE A 363 -2.97 1.10 -16.70
N PHE A 364 -2.58 -0.01 -16.04
CA PHE A 364 -1.55 0.03 -15.01
C PHE A 364 -0.13 0.21 -15.57
N ASN A 365 0.14 -0.26 -16.80
CA ASN A 365 1.39 0.06 -17.49
C ASN A 365 1.46 1.53 -17.90
N SER A 366 0.34 2.14 -18.32
CA SER A 366 0.29 3.57 -18.61
C SER A 366 0.59 4.39 -17.35
N LEU A 367 -0.09 4.09 -16.24
CA LEU A 367 0.16 4.75 -14.95
C LEU A 367 1.62 4.60 -14.51
N LYS A 368 2.16 3.38 -14.56
CA LYS A 368 3.54 3.08 -14.18
C LYS A 368 4.57 3.95 -14.91
N LYS A 369 4.38 4.23 -16.20
CA LYS A 369 5.33 5.02 -17.01
C LYS A 369 5.55 6.41 -16.44
N ASP A 370 4.50 7.04 -15.91
CA ASP A 370 4.58 8.40 -15.33
C ASP A 370 5.38 8.43 -14.01
N PHE A 371 5.59 7.28 -13.38
CA PHE A 371 6.33 7.14 -12.11
C PHE A 371 7.67 6.42 -12.25
N THR A 372 7.97 5.87 -13.42
CA THR A 372 9.26 5.25 -13.69
C THR A 372 10.24 6.38 -13.98
N THR A 373 11.11 6.69 -13.02
CA THR A 373 12.23 7.59 -13.27
C THR A 373 13.07 6.98 -14.39
N VAL A 374 13.23 7.70 -15.51
CA VAL A 374 14.33 7.41 -16.44
C VAL A 374 15.60 7.66 -15.63
N ALA A 375 16.30 6.58 -15.32
CA ALA A 375 17.52 6.57 -14.52
C ALA A 375 18.60 7.50 -15.10
#